data_AF-A0A2P6S4D4-F1
#
_entry.id   AF-A0A2P6S4D4-F1
#
_cell.length_a   1.000
_cell.length_b   1.000
_cell.length_c   1.000
_cell.angle_alpha   90.00
_cell.angle_beta   90.00
_cell.angle_gamma   90.00
#
_symmetry.space_group_name_H-M   'P 1'
#
loop_
_entity.id
_entity.type
_entity.pdbx_description
1 polymer ?
#
loop_
_entity_poly.entity_id
_entity_poly.type
_entity_poly.pdbx_seq_one_letter_code
_entity_poly.pdbx_strand_id
1 'polypeptide(L)'
;MSTPQLVRCYFEGYSEGAMSYALTQLALCPGLETLHLQRYHNEDIPQTVLTLRNLKQVNLDLFMGNFNLGSVLNILKAAPLLEEFIITVRRLVIPFLEILINCSF
;
A
#
# COMPACT_ATOMS: atom_id res chain seq x y z
N MET A 1 -21.32 -20.10 16.27
CA MET A 1 -20.94 -18.69 16.07
C MET A 1 -20.09 -18.62 14.81
N SER A 2 -20.48 -17.82 13.82
CA SER A 2 -19.68 -17.62 12.60
C SER A 2 -18.55 -16.63 12.88
N THR A 3 -17.31 -16.98 12.54
CA THR A 3 -16.20 -16.04 12.61
C THR A 3 -16.46 -14.88 11.63
N PRO A 4 -16.36 -13.62 12.06
CA PRO A 4 -16.51 -12.48 11.15
C PRO A 4 -15.43 -12.53 10.06
N GLN A 5 -15.83 -12.26 8.82
CA GLN A 5 -14.93 -12.23 7.67
C GLN A 5 -14.60 -10.79 7.29
N LEU A 6 -13.31 -10.47 7.23
CA LEU A 6 -12.85 -9.18 6.73
C LEU A 6 -12.87 -9.21 5.20
N VAL A 7 -13.78 -8.44 4.59
CA VAL A 7 -13.93 -8.37 3.13
C VAL A 7 -13.18 -7.19 2.53
N ARG A 8 -13.07 -6.09 3.27
CA ARG A 8 -12.45 -4.84 2.79
C ARG A 8 -11.54 -4.28 3.86
N CYS A 9 -10.37 -3.80 3.46
CA CYS A 9 -9.42 -3.15 4.35
C CYS A 9 -8.88 -1.86 3.72
N TYR A 10 -8.83 -0.80 4.53
CA TYR A 10 -8.08 0.42 4.25
C TYR A 10 -6.90 0.48 5.22
N PHE A 11 -5.71 0.68 4.69
CA PHE A 11 -4.49 0.79 5.46
C PHE A 11 -3.65 1.97 5.01
N GLU A 12 -3.19 2.74 5.99
CA GLU A 12 -2.37 3.93 5.80
C GLU A 12 -1.03 3.77 6.53
N GLY A 13 0.05 3.71 5.75
CA GLY A 13 1.40 3.48 6.27
C GLY A 13 2.22 4.76 6.39
N TYR A 14 2.51 5.15 7.63
CA TYR A 14 3.33 6.33 7.97
C TYR A 14 4.78 6.00 8.36
N SER A 15 5.16 4.73 8.42
CA SER A 15 6.53 4.33 8.74
C SER A 15 7.05 3.36 7.70
N GLU A 16 8.37 3.34 7.52
CA GLU A 16 9.03 2.30 6.74
C GLU A 16 8.72 0.92 7.33
N GLY A 17 8.39 -0.05 6.47
CA GLY A 17 8.03 -1.42 6.87
C GLY A 17 6.54 -1.62 7.19
N ALA A 18 5.77 -0.54 7.36
CA ALA A 18 4.37 -0.64 7.79
C ALA A 18 3.50 -1.38 6.76
N MET A 19 3.73 -1.10 5.48
CA MET A 19 3.02 -1.75 4.38
C MET A 19 3.37 -3.24 4.30
N SER A 20 4.64 -3.58 4.49
CA SER A 20 5.09 -4.97 4.52
C SER A 20 4.45 -5.75 5.64
N TYR A 21 4.42 -5.19 6.85
CA TYR A 21 3.76 -5.80 7.99
C TYR A 21 2.25 -5.98 7.75
N ALA A 22 1.57 -4.94 7.23
CA ALA A 22 0.14 -4.99 6.95
C ALA A 22 -0.21 -6.07 5.93
N LEU A 23 0.54 -6.18 4.82
CA LEU A 23 0.33 -7.22 3.82
C LEU A 23 0.49 -8.63 4.40
N THR A 24 1.47 -8.84 5.28
CA THR A 24 1.65 -10.13 5.97
C THR A 24 0.44 -10.49 6.83
N GLN A 25 -0.12 -9.54 7.58
CA GLN A 25 -1.29 -9.79 8.42
C GLN A 25 -2.56 -10.01 7.57
N LEU A 26 -2.75 -9.20 6.52
CA LEU A 26 -3.91 -9.27 5.65
C LEU A 26 -3.96 -10.54 4.80
N ALA A 27 -2.81 -11.16 4.51
CA ALA A 27 -2.76 -12.48 3.88
C ALA A 27 -3.37 -13.60 4.74
N LEU A 28 -3.54 -13.38 6.06
CA LEU A 28 -4.23 -14.31 6.96
C LEU A 28 -5.76 -14.17 6.90
N CYS A 29 -6.29 -13.18 6.15
CA CYS A 29 -7.71 -12.93 6.02
C CYS A 29 -8.25 -13.57 4.73
N PRO A 30 -8.80 -14.79 4.77
CA PRO A 30 -9.25 -15.48 3.56
C PRO A 30 -10.46 -14.80 2.90
N GLY A 31 -11.21 -13.97 3.62
CA GLY A 31 -12.36 -13.25 3.05
C GLY A 31 -12.01 -11.95 2.34
N LEU A 32 -10.74 -11.52 2.34
CA LEU A 32 -10.36 -10.19 1.86
C LEU A 32 -10.46 -10.10 0.34
N GLU A 33 -11.35 -9.23 -0.14
CA GLU A 33 -11.60 -9.00 -1.56
C GLU A 33 -11.09 -7.62 -2.03
N THR A 34 -11.15 -6.61 -1.18
CA THR A 34 -10.71 -5.24 -1.51
C THR A 34 -9.66 -4.74 -0.54
N LEU A 35 -8.56 -4.21 -1.08
CA LEU A 35 -7.49 -3.60 -0.30
C LEU A 35 -7.19 -2.20 -0.82
N HIS A 36 -7.21 -1.22 0.06
CA HIS A 36 -6.72 0.13 -0.22
C HIS A 36 -5.49 0.41 0.64
N LEU A 37 -4.37 0.70 -0.01
CA LEU A 37 -3.10 1.06 0.59
C LEU A 37 -2.78 2.52 0.31
N GLN A 38 -2.38 3.25 1.34
CA GLN A 38 -1.78 4.58 1.22
C GLN A 38 -0.33 4.55 1.70
N ARG A 39 0.57 5.02 0.84
CA ARG A 39 2.01 5.00 1.05
C ARG A 39 2.57 6.42 1.04
N TYR A 40 3.16 6.82 2.17
CA TYR A 40 3.84 8.11 2.32
C TYR A 40 5.37 8.05 2.23
N HIS A 41 5.96 6.86 2.35
CA HIS A 41 7.41 6.66 2.29
C HIS A 41 7.83 5.91 1.03
N ASN A 42 9.11 6.05 0.65
CA ASN A 42 9.70 5.33 -0.48
C ASN A 42 10.02 3.86 -0.13
N GLU A 43 9.05 3.10 0.39
CA GLU A 43 9.21 1.65 0.63
C GLU A 43 8.71 0.85 -0.58
N ASP A 44 9.52 0.02 -1.21
CA ASP A 44 9.02 -0.84 -2.30
C ASP A 44 7.97 -1.82 -1.80
N ILE A 45 7.04 -2.22 -2.68
CA ILE A 45 6.12 -3.31 -2.34
C ILE A 45 6.97 -4.57 -2.12
N PRO A 46 6.92 -5.18 -0.92
CA PRO A 46 7.74 -6.34 -0.62
C PRO A 46 7.44 -7.47 -1.58
N GLN A 47 8.46 -8.25 -1.92
CA GLN A 47 8.26 -9.51 -2.60
C GLN A 47 7.60 -10.49 -1.62
N THR A 48 6.27 -10.49 -1.57
CA THR A 48 5.52 -11.29 -0.62
C THR A 48 5.58 -12.76 -1.04
N VAL A 49 5.95 -13.64 -0.11
CA VAL A 49 5.80 -15.11 -0.27
C VAL A 49 4.37 -15.58 0.00
N LEU A 50 3.48 -14.65 0.37
CA LEU A 50 2.12 -14.89 0.85
C LEU A 50 1.10 -14.60 -0.26
N THR A 51 0.03 -15.39 -0.30
CA THR A 51 -0.99 -15.30 -1.34
C THR A 51 -2.25 -14.63 -0.79
N LEU A 52 -2.65 -13.52 -1.40
CA LEU A 52 -3.91 -12.81 -1.17
C LEU A 52 -5.00 -13.46 -2.04
N ARG A 53 -5.41 -14.67 -1.64
CA ARG A 53 -6.11 -15.64 -2.51
C ARG A 53 -7.41 -15.13 -3.14
N ASN A 54 -8.19 -14.32 -2.42
CA ASN A 54 -9.50 -13.85 -2.85
C ASN A 54 -9.52 -12.35 -3.18
N LEU A 55 -8.34 -11.72 -3.22
CA LEU A 55 -8.24 -10.30 -3.48
C LEU A 55 -8.55 -10.00 -4.94
N LYS A 56 -9.62 -9.23 -5.16
CA LYS A 56 -10.11 -8.83 -6.47
C LYS A 56 -9.72 -7.40 -6.83
N GLN A 57 -9.61 -6.54 -5.82
CA GLN A 57 -9.40 -5.11 -6.03
C GLN A 57 -8.29 -4.58 -5.14
N VAL A 58 -7.33 -3.87 -5.75
CA VAL A 58 -6.30 -3.12 -5.04
C VAL A 58 -6.33 -1.66 -5.49
N ASN A 59 -6.36 -0.75 -4.52
CA ASN A 59 -6.10 0.67 -4.73
C ASN A 59 -4.83 1.07 -3.99
N LEU A 60 -3.88 1.67 -4.68
CA LEU A 60 -2.61 2.13 -4.13
C LEU A 60 -2.45 3.64 -4.36
N ASP A 61 -2.56 4.43 -3.30
CA ASP A 61 -2.21 5.85 -3.31
C ASP A 61 -0.72 6.02 -2.94
N LEU A 62 0.03 6.69 -3.81
CA LEU A 62 1.46 6.97 -3.68
C LEU A 62 1.67 8.46 -3.45
N PHE A 63 2.09 8.87 -2.26
CA PHE A 63 2.27 10.28 -1.91
C PHE A 63 3.70 10.80 -2.11
N MET A 64 4.65 9.92 -2.48
CA MET A 64 6.02 10.27 -2.86
C MET A 64 6.36 9.75 -4.26
N GLY A 65 7.12 10.56 -5.02
CA GLY A 65 7.35 10.37 -6.46
C GLY A 65 8.30 9.23 -6.86
N ASN A 66 9.01 8.61 -5.92
CA ASN A 66 9.93 7.51 -6.22
C ASN A 66 9.21 6.18 -5.97
N PHE A 67 8.46 5.72 -6.96
CA PHE A 67 7.82 4.41 -6.96
C PHE A 67 8.38 3.54 -8.08
N ASN A 68 8.90 2.37 -7.71
CA ASN A 68 9.31 1.37 -8.66
C ASN A 68 8.08 0.62 -9.17
N LEU A 69 7.65 0.91 -10.40
CA LEU A 69 6.53 0.21 -11.04
C LEU A 69 6.78 -1.31 -11.11
N GLY A 70 8.03 -1.77 -11.17
CA GLY A 70 8.36 -3.19 -11.15
C GLY A 70 7.89 -3.90 -9.87
N SER A 71 7.77 -3.18 -8.74
CA SER A 71 7.28 -3.74 -7.48
C SER A 71 5.77 -4.08 -7.50
N VAL A 72 5.00 -3.52 -8.45
CA VAL A 72 3.60 -3.92 -8.73
C VAL A 72 3.49 -5.40 -9.05
N LEU A 73 4.49 -5.97 -9.71
CA LEU A 73 4.52 -7.39 -10.06
C LEU A 73 4.45 -8.29 -8.81
N ASN A 74 4.89 -7.79 -7.65
CA ASN A 74 4.79 -8.53 -6.40
C ASN A 74 3.33 -8.70 -5.96
N ILE A 75 2.48 -7.67 -6.12
CA ILE A 75 1.05 -7.76 -5.84
C ILE A 75 0.36 -8.67 -6.84
N LEU A 76 0.66 -8.53 -8.14
CA LEU A 76 0.06 -9.36 -9.18
C LEU A 76 0.39 -10.85 -9.00
N LYS A 77 1.59 -11.18 -8.53
CA LYS A 77 1.97 -12.56 -8.18
C LYS A 77 1.28 -13.05 -6.90
N ALA A 78 1.04 -12.15 -5.95
CA ALA A 78 0.41 -12.49 -4.67
C ALA A 78 -1.11 -12.66 -4.79
N ALA A 79 -1.77 -11.96 -5.72
CA ALA A 79 -3.22 -11.93 -5.89
C ALA A 79 -3.63 -12.52 -7.26
N PRO A 80 -3.78 -13.85 -7.37
CA PRO A 80 -4.05 -14.51 -8.66
C PRO A 80 -5.47 -14.24 -9.21
N LEU A 81 -6.39 -13.76 -8.37
CA LEU A 81 -7.77 -13.42 -8.74
C LEU A 81 -7.98 -11.91 -8.87
N LEU A 82 -6.90 -11.12 -8.98
CA LEU A 82 -7.00 -9.68 -9.07
C LEU A 82 -7.68 -9.27 -10.38
N GLU A 83 -8.80 -8.56 -10.26
CA GLU A 83 -9.59 -8.05 -11.38
C GLU A 83 -9.25 -6.59 -11.67
N GLU A 84 -8.95 -5.80 -10.63
CA GLU A 84 -8.68 -4.38 -10.74
C GLU A 84 -7.47 -3.96 -9.88
N PHE A 85 -6.56 -3.21 -10.50
CA PHE A 85 -5.45 -2.57 -9.79
C PHE A 85 -5.38 -1.08 -10.18
N ILE A 86 -5.74 -0.21 -9.24
CA ILE A 86 -5.67 1.24 -9.38
C ILE A 86 -4.42 1.75 -8.68
N ILE A 87 -3.64 2.57 -9.38
CA ILE A 87 -2.49 3.28 -8.82
C ILE A 87 -2.74 4.78 -8.99
N THR A 88 -2.71 5.51 -7.89
CA THR A 88 -2.89 6.96 -7.86
C THR A 88 -1.60 7.60 -7.34
N VAL A 89 -0.91 8.36 -8.18
CA VAL A 89 0.29 9.11 -7.75
C VAL A 89 -0.13 10.53 -7.37
N ARG A 90 0.05 10.87 -6.10
CA ARG A 90 -0.22 12.18 -5.52
C ARG A 90 1.09 12.86 -5.25
N ARG A 91 1.31 14.01 -5.91
CA ARG A 91 2.46 14.85 -5.59
C ARG A 91 2.12 15.63 -4.32
N LEU A 92 2.75 15.27 -3.19
CA LEU A 92 2.76 16.16 -2.03
C LEU A 92 3.54 17.42 -2.42
N VAL A 93 2.84 18.46 -2.86
CA VAL A 93 3.38 19.81 -2.88
C VAL A 93 3.45 20.22 -1.41
N ILE A 94 4.60 20.05 -0.76
CA ILE A 94 4.82 20.59 0.59
C ILE A 94 5.01 22.10 0.42
N PRO A 95 4.08 22.98 0.85
CA PRO A 95 4.30 24.42 0.80
C PRO A 95 5.14 24.94 1.99
N PHE A 96 5.76 24.07 2.81
CA PHE A 96 6.32 24.43 4.12
C PHE A 96 7.83 24.22 4.31
N LEU A 97 8.59 23.98 3.22
CA LEU A 97 10.07 23.92 3.31
C LEU A 97 10.78 25.19 2.81
N GLU A 98 10.05 26.30 2.59
CA GLU A 98 10.67 27.62 2.40
C GLU A 98 10.88 28.39 3.71
N ILE A 99 10.39 27.91 4.86
CA ILE A 99 10.47 28.66 6.13
C ILE A 99 11.73 28.36 6.97
N LEU A 100 12.52 27.32 6.65
CA LEU A 100 13.70 26.95 7.48
C LEU A 100 15.08 27.30 6.89
N ILE A 101 15.17 28.03 5.77
CA ILE A 101 16.48 28.48 5.22
C ILE A 101 16.74 29.99 5.43
N ASN A 102 15.82 30.74 6.06
CA ASN A 102 16.00 32.20 6.26
C ASN A 102 16.16 32.67 7.72
N CYS A 103 16.56 31.78 8.63
CA CYS A 103 16.92 32.17 10.00
C CYS A 103 18.27 31.57 10.41
N SER A 104 19.36 32.12 9.89
CA SER A 104 20.67 32.12 10.55
C SER A 104 21.29 33.49 10.36
N PHE A 105 21.44 34.21 11.48
CA PHE A 105 22.18 35.47 11.63
C PHE A 105 23.68 35.28 11.39
#